data_AF-A0A815AV76-F1
#
_entry.id   AF-A0A815AV76-F1
#
_cell.length_a   1.000
_cell.length_b   1.000
_cell.length_c   1.000
_cell.angle_alpha   90.00
_cell.angle_beta   90.00
_cell.angle_gamma   90.00
#
_symmetry.space_group_name_H-M   'P 1'
#
loop_
_entity.id
_entity.type
_entity.pdbx_description
1 polymer ?
#
loop_
_entity_poly.entity_id
_entity_poly.type
_entity_poly.pdbx_seq_one_letter_code
_entity_poly.pdbx_strand_id
1 'polypeptide(L)' 'LDQGHTMLVNDVECVTLGHGFKEDIVRHSYYGSERVINDLERLNLEQNNGGLIEITEKMLIRNIKSGLVDGLQS' A
#
# COMPACT_ATOMS: atom_id res chain seq x y z
N LEU A 1 -16.98 2.02 6.18
CA LEU A 1 -17.27 2.45 4.79
C LEU A 1 -17.20 1.18 3.95
N ASP A 2 -18.34 0.60 3.59
CA ASP A 2 -18.41 -0.70 2.88
C ASP A 2 -18.53 -0.54 1.35
N GLN A 3 -18.41 0.69 0.83
CA GLN A 3 -18.43 0.99 -0.60
C GLN A 3 -17.35 2.04 -0.93
N GLY A 4 -16.56 1.80 -1.98
CA GLY A 4 -15.57 2.76 -2.51
C GLY A 4 -14.10 2.32 -2.55
N HIS A 5 -13.76 1.08 -2.16
CA HIS A 5 -12.37 0.60 -2.16
C HIS A 5 -11.88 0.06 -3.51
N THR A 6 -12.65 0.26 -4.59
CA THR A 6 -12.30 -0.20 -5.93
C THR A 6 -12.28 0.99 -6.88
N MET A 7 -11.25 1.07 -7.71
CA MET A 7 -11.00 2.14 -8.66
C MET A 7 -10.71 1.54 -10.03
N LEU A 8 -11.12 2.22 -11.10
CA LEU A 8 -10.72 1.87 -12.46
C LEU A 8 -9.52 2.74 -12.86
N VAL A 9 -8.36 2.12 -13.06
CA VAL A 9 -7.11 2.81 -13.45
C VAL A 9 -6.65 2.22 -14.77
N ASN A 10 -6.69 3.01 -15.85
CA ASN A 10 -6.34 2.57 -17.21
C ASN A 10 -7.03 1.25 -17.59
N ASP A 11 -8.35 1.18 -17.40
CA ASP A 11 -9.20 0.00 -17.65
C ASP A 11 -8.89 -1.24 -16.77
N VAL A 12 -8.07 -1.09 -15.72
CA VAL A 12 -7.81 -2.14 -14.73
C VAL A 12 -8.55 -1.82 -13.44
N GLU A 13 -9.34 -2.78 -12.95
CA GLU A 13 -9.94 -2.70 -11.62
C GLU A 13 -8.85 -2.89 -10.54
N CYS A 14 -8.69 -1.89 -9.69
CA CYS A 14 -7.72 -1.85 -8.61
C CYS A 14 -8.45 -1.71 -7.28
N VAL A 15 -7.88 -2.26 -6.21
CA VAL A 15 -8.29 -1.94 -4.85
C VAL A 15 -7.38 -0.89 -4.23
N THR A 16 -7.92 -0.09 -3.32
CA THR A 16 -7.13 0.91 -2.58
C THR A 16 -6.14 0.25 -1.63
N LEU A 17 -5.07 0.96 -1.27
CA LEU A 17 -4.21 0.56 -0.16
C LEU A 17 -4.97 0.71 1.16
N GLY A 18 -4.63 -0.11 2.16
CA GLY A 18 -5.33 -0.11 3.45
C GLY A 18 -6.78 -0.60 3.37
N HIS A 19 -7.20 -1.26 2.28
CA HIS A 19 -8.59 -1.62 2.02
C HIS A 19 -9.23 -2.59 3.05
N GLY A 20 -8.44 -3.33 3.85
CA GLY A 20 -8.95 -4.20 4.91
C GLY A 20 -9.71 -5.46 4.45
N PHE A 21 -9.79 -5.72 3.14
CA PHE A 21 -10.46 -6.90 2.58
C PHE A 21 -9.75 -8.20 2.97
N LYS A 22 -10.54 -9.25 3.17
CA LYS A 22 -10.09 -10.55 3.71
C LYS A 22 -10.24 -11.69 2.70
N GLU A 23 -10.89 -11.41 1.58
CA GLU A 23 -11.13 -12.29 0.45
C GLU A 23 -9.81 -12.66 -0.23
N ASP A 24 -9.62 -13.95 -0.52
CA ASP A 24 -8.30 -14.50 -0.87
C ASP A 24 -7.61 -13.83 -2.07
N ILE A 25 -8.36 -13.28 -3.03
CA ILE A 25 -7.81 -12.65 -4.24
C ILE A 25 -7.20 -11.27 -3.95
N VAL A 26 -7.86 -10.49 -3.10
CA VAL A 26 -7.47 -9.09 -2.80
C VAL A 26 -6.78 -8.96 -1.45
N ARG A 27 -6.79 -10.01 -0.62
CA ARG A 27 -6.15 -10.01 0.70
C ARG A 27 -4.64 -9.88 0.54
N HIS A 28 -4.09 -8.84 1.16
CA HIS A 28 -2.65 -8.64 1.26
C HIS A 28 -2.26 -8.25 2.69
N SER A 29 -1.29 -8.95 3.29
CA SER A 29 -0.91 -8.77 4.70
C SER A 29 -0.40 -7.36 5.04
N TYR A 30 0.26 -6.72 4.08
CA TYR A 30 0.76 -5.35 4.21
C TYR A 30 -0.12 -4.31 3.52
N TYR A 31 -0.19 -4.32 2.18
CA TYR A 31 -0.99 -3.38 1.39
C TYR A 31 -2.49 -3.34 1.71
N GLY A 32 -3.06 -4.40 2.31
CA GLY A 32 -4.45 -4.42 2.76
C GLY A 32 -4.65 -4.00 4.23
N SER A 33 -3.63 -3.48 4.90
CA SER A 33 -3.67 -3.16 6.33
C SER A 33 -3.30 -1.70 6.61
N GLU A 34 -3.63 -1.20 7.80
CA GLU A 34 -3.21 0.13 8.29
C GLU A 34 -1.69 0.34 8.31
N ARG A 35 -0.89 -0.75 8.24
CA ARG A 35 0.57 -0.65 8.20
C ARG A 35 1.07 0.16 7.01
N VAL A 36 0.44 0.01 5.83
CA VAL A 36 0.83 0.80 4.66
C VAL A 36 0.46 2.27 4.83
N ILE A 37 -0.67 2.57 5.47
CA ILE A 37 -1.12 3.94 5.71
C ILE A 37 -0.14 4.65 6.65
N ASN A 38 0.24 4.00 7.75
CA ASN A 38 1.22 4.53 8.71
C ASN A 38 2.59 4.80 8.07
N ASP A 39 3.06 3.88 7.20
CA ASP A 39 4.33 4.09 6.50
C ASP A 39 4.24 5.24 5.50
N LEU A 40 3.13 5.38 4.77
CA LEU A 40 2.90 6.50 3.84
C LEU A 40 2.84 7.84 4.58
N GLU A 41 2.16 7.92 5.73
CA GLU A 41 2.13 9.13 6.56
C GLU A 41 3.53 9.53 7.02
N ARG A 42 4.33 8.56 7.47
CA ARG A 42 5.72 8.78 7.87
C ARG A 42 6.56 9.28 6.68
N LEU A 43 6.47 8.62 5.53
CA LEU A 43 7.21 9.02 4.32
C LEU A 43 6.79 10.39 3.80
N ASN A 44 5.50 10.73 3.89
CA ASN A 44 5.01 12.06 3.52
C ASN A 44 5.66 13.16 4.37
N LEU A 45 5.78 12.93 5.68
CA LEU A 45 6.46 13.86 6.59
C LEU A 45 7.96 13.98 6.27
N GLU A 46 8.62 12.86 5.97
CA GLU A 46 10.06 12.82 5.69
C GLU A 46 10.42 13.44 4.34
N GLN A 47 9.66 13.14 3.29
CA GLN A 47 9.89 13.66 1.94
C GLN A 47 9.41 15.10 1.78
N ASN A 48 8.40 15.52 2.55
CA ASN A 48 7.84 16.87 2.58
C ASN A 48 7.59 17.47 1.17
N ASN A 49 7.02 16.65 0.27
CA ASN A 49 6.86 17.00 -1.14
C ASN A 49 5.39 17.34 -1.46
N GLY A 50 4.74 18.13 -0.59
CA GLY A 50 3.39 18.63 -0.81
C GLY A 50 2.30 17.56 -0.88
N GLY A 51 2.46 16.43 -0.19
CA GLY A 51 1.52 15.30 -0.23
C GLY A 51 1.85 14.25 -1.30
N LEU A 52 2.85 14.48 -2.16
CA LEU A 52 3.35 13.49 -3.11
C LEU A 52 4.44 12.64 -2.47
N ILE A 53 4.27 11.32 -2.47
CA ILE A 53 5.27 10.38 -1.96
C ILE A 53 5.88 9.64 -3.14
N GLU A 54 7.20 9.72 -3.31
CA GLU A 54 7.94 8.92 -4.27
C GLU A 54 8.45 7.64 -3.59
N ILE A 55 8.11 6.49 -4.15
CA ILE A 55 8.53 5.17 -3.63
C ILE A 55 9.44 4.53 -4.68
N THR A 56 10.61 4.07 -4.25
CA THR A 56 11.57 3.34 -5.11
C THR A 56 11.73 1.90 -4.64
N GLU A 57 12.26 1.02 -5.49
CA GLU A 57 12.51 -0.39 -5.13
C GLU A 57 13.37 -0.56 -3.88
N LYS A 58 14.29 0.38 -3.59
CA LYS A 58 15.15 0.34 -2.39
C LYS A 58 14.37 0.53 -1.09
N MET A 59 13.16 1.07 -1.18
CA MET A 59 12.28 1.34 -0.05
C MET A 59 11.35 0.16 0.26
N LEU A 60 11.27 -0.83 -0.64
CA LEU A 60 10.40 -2.00 -0.46
C LEU A 60 11.08 -3.04 0.42
N ILE A 61 10.49 -3.35 1.57
CA ILE A 61 10.87 -4.50 2.38
C ILE A 61 10.04 -5.68 1.89
N ARG A 62 10.69 -6.74 1.40
CA ARG A 62 10.01 -7.96 0.92
C ARG A 62 10.19 -9.12 1.88
N ASN A 63 9.12 -9.87 2.10
CA ASN A 63 9.17 -11.11 2.84
C ASN A 63 9.80 -12.20 1.99
N ILE A 64 10.90 -12.81 2.46
CA ILE A 64 11.64 -13.81 1.67
C ILE A 64 10.87 -15.12 1.42
N LYS A 65 9.90 -15.45 2.28
CA LYS A 65 9.12 -16.69 2.16
C LYS A 65 7.97 -16.55 1.18
N SER A 66 7.26 -15.42 1.20
CA SER A 66 6.10 -15.19 0.33
C SER A 66 6.41 -14.39 -0.94
N GLY A 67 7.54 -13.68 -0.98
CA GLY A 67 7.88 -12.74 -2.07
C GLY A 67 7.08 -11.43 -2.05
N LEU A 68 6.08 -11.32 -1.17
CA LEU A 68 5.23 -10.14 -1.04
C LEU A 68 5.96 -9.01 -0.31
N VAL A 69 5.52 -7.78 -0.56
CA VAL A 69 5.97 -6.62 0.22
C VAL A 69 5.40 -6.72 1.63
N ASP A 70 6.22 -6.37 2.63
CA ASP A 70 5.90 -6.45 4.05
C ASP A 70 6.23 -5.15 4.80
N GLY A 71 6.64 -4.08 4.09
CA GLY A 71 6.95 -2.80 4.70
C GLY A 71 7.50 -1.79 3.70
N LEU A 72 7.48 -0.51 4.09
CA LEU A 72 8.15 0.58 3.41
C LEU A 72 9.16 1.24 4.36
N GLN A 73 10.38 1.46 3.88
CA GLN A 73 11.44 2.19 4.58
C GLN A 73 11.80 3.49 3.86
N SER A 74 12.35 4.44 4.61
CA SER A 74 12.94 5.67 4.07
C SER A 74 14.31 5.42 3.46
#